data_AF-A0A2V6EG24-F1
#
_entry.id   AF-A0A2V6EG24-F1
#
_cell.length_a   1.000
_cell.length_b   1.000
_cell.length_c   1.000
_cell.angle_alpha   90.00
_cell.angle_beta   90.00
_cell.angle_gamma   90.00
#
_symmetry.space_group_name_H-M   'P 1'
#
loop_
_entity.id
_entity.type
_entity.pdbx_description
1 polymer ?
#
loop_
_entity_poly.entity_id
_entity_poly.type
_entity_poly.pdbx_seq_one_letter_code
_entity_poly.pdbx_strand_id
1 'polypeptide(L)'
;MRALLAVLLAVISAIASARAADELLPPFGFRWNDSMARVEAVLRGAKAQIVSREKKEGREVWTVEGLVHPGLKRTLFTFKGGSLFGVELQYEYPDWTIERYNQRMGEIRKYFDEKYGIGKLVSRSHDTDTDVIQTLVGYQWMVGATMLELFYFSAQHDALVFRTITVDYKAL
;
A
#
# COMPACT_ATOMS: atom_id res chain seq x y z
N MET A 1 -4.47 -55.91 -10.73
CA MET A 1 -4.25 -54.71 -11.58
C MET A 1 -5.32 -53.61 -11.44
N ARG A 2 -6.53 -53.89 -10.92
CA ARG A 2 -7.59 -52.87 -10.73
C ARG A 2 -7.47 -52.04 -9.44
N ALA A 3 -6.86 -52.59 -8.38
CA ALA A 3 -6.71 -51.91 -7.09
C ALA A 3 -5.60 -50.84 -7.06
N LEU A 4 -4.55 -50.98 -7.87
CA LEU A 4 -3.45 -49.99 -7.93
C LEU A 4 -3.85 -48.68 -8.62
N LEU A 5 -4.79 -48.72 -9.58
CA LEU A 5 -5.27 -47.50 -10.25
C LEU A 5 -6.16 -46.64 -9.33
N ALA A 6 -6.90 -47.26 -8.41
CA ALA A 6 -7.77 -46.54 -7.49
C ALA A 6 -6.99 -45.73 -6.44
N VAL A 7 -5.83 -46.23 -6.01
CA VAL A 7 -4.94 -45.53 -5.06
C VAL A 7 -4.23 -44.36 -5.73
N LEU A 8 -3.87 -44.49 -7.02
CA LEU A 8 -3.20 -43.40 -7.74
C LEU A 8 -4.14 -42.20 -8.02
N LEU A 9 -5.45 -42.45 -8.22
CA LEU A 9 -6.43 -41.38 -8.42
C LEU A 9 -6.79 -40.63 -7.12
N ALA A 10 -6.69 -41.29 -5.97
CA ALA A 10 -6.99 -40.69 -4.67
C ALA A 10 -5.89 -39.71 -4.20
N VAL A 11 -4.63 -39.94 -4.59
CA VAL A 11 -3.50 -39.06 -4.21
C VAL A 11 -3.47 -37.77 -5.02
N ILE A 12 -3.96 -37.78 -6.27
CA ILE A 12 -3.96 -36.58 -7.14
C ILE A 12 -5.05 -35.57 -6.74
N SER A 13 -6.11 -36.02 -6.06
CA SER A 13 -7.18 -35.14 -5.57
C SER A 13 -6.86 -34.46 -4.23
N ALA A 14 -5.73 -34.80 -3.61
CA ALA A 14 -5.25 -34.19 -2.37
C ALA A 14 -4.30 -33.00 -2.61
N ILE A 15 -4.25 -32.46 -3.84
CA ILE A 15 -3.82 -31.06 -4.04
C ILE A 15 -5.01 -30.19 -3.59
N ALA A 16 -5.26 -30.24 -2.29
CA ALA A 16 -6.13 -29.31 -1.61
C ALA A 16 -5.59 -27.93 -1.95
N SER A 17 -6.38 -27.18 -2.74
CA SER A 17 -6.27 -25.75 -3.00
C SER A 17 -5.32 -25.08 -2.02
N ALA A 18 -4.04 -24.97 -2.41
CA ALA A 18 -3.25 -23.87 -1.93
C ALA A 18 -4.09 -22.66 -2.33
N ARG A 19 -4.75 -22.04 -1.35
CA ARG A 19 -5.31 -20.70 -1.55
C ARG A 19 -4.12 -19.94 -2.12
N ALA A 20 -4.13 -19.67 -3.42
CA ALA A 20 -3.31 -18.62 -3.97
C ALA A 20 -3.68 -17.43 -3.09
N ALA A 21 -2.76 -17.04 -2.20
CA ALA A 21 -3.00 -15.93 -1.30
C ALA A 21 -3.41 -14.80 -2.23
N ASP A 22 -4.67 -14.36 -2.12
CA ASP A 22 -5.28 -13.41 -3.05
C ASP A 22 -4.29 -12.26 -3.18
N GLU A 23 -3.71 -12.15 -4.38
CA GLU A 23 -2.71 -11.14 -4.70
C GLU A 23 -3.22 -9.78 -4.19
N LEU A 24 -2.36 -9.03 -3.51
CA LEU A 24 -2.75 -7.71 -3.01
C LEU A 24 -3.03 -6.82 -4.23
N LEU A 25 -4.31 -6.59 -4.52
CA LEU A 25 -4.69 -5.74 -5.63
C LEU A 25 -4.44 -4.27 -5.29
N PRO A 26 -4.04 -3.45 -6.27
CA PRO A 26 -3.96 -2.01 -6.06
C PRO A 26 -5.37 -1.45 -5.78
N PRO A 27 -5.47 -0.32 -5.05
CA PRO A 27 -6.74 0.28 -4.71
C PRO A 27 -7.48 0.84 -5.94
N PHE A 28 -8.70 1.33 -5.75
CA PHE A 28 -9.53 2.00 -6.78
C PHE A 28 -9.89 1.14 -8.01
N GLY A 29 -9.84 -0.18 -7.88
CA GLY A 29 -10.23 -1.10 -8.97
C GLY A 29 -9.19 -1.24 -10.09
N PHE A 30 -7.97 -0.78 -9.85
CA PHE A 30 -6.84 -1.02 -10.74
C PHE A 30 -6.40 -2.50 -10.70
N ARG A 31 -5.54 -2.84 -11.65
CA ARG A 31 -4.81 -4.11 -11.67
C ARG A 31 -3.33 -3.83 -11.88
N TRP A 32 -2.49 -4.71 -11.37
CA TRP A 32 -1.08 -4.67 -11.72
C TRP A 32 -0.91 -4.82 -13.23
N ASN A 33 0.12 -4.15 -13.75
CA ASN A 33 0.40 -4.04 -15.17
C ASN A 33 -0.61 -3.23 -16.00
N ASP A 34 -1.55 -2.52 -15.36
CA ASP A 34 -2.38 -1.57 -16.08
C ASP A 34 -1.53 -0.54 -16.83
N SER A 35 -1.82 -0.34 -18.11
CA SER A 35 -1.10 0.66 -18.89
C SER A 35 -1.36 2.06 -18.34
N MET A 36 -0.39 2.95 -18.51
CA MET A 36 -0.54 4.38 -18.19
C MET A 36 -1.82 4.98 -18.79
N ALA A 37 -2.17 4.59 -20.02
CA ALA A 37 -3.40 5.05 -20.68
C ALA A 37 -4.67 4.59 -19.95
N ARG A 38 -4.71 3.33 -19.46
CA ARG A 38 -5.83 2.84 -18.65
C ARG A 38 -5.93 3.61 -17.34
N VAL A 39 -4.80 3.80 -16.64
CA VAL A 39 -4.78 4.55 -15.38
C VAL A 39 -5.28 5.96 -15.58
N GLU A 40 -4.78 6.67 -16.60
CA GLU A 40 -5.22 8.03 -16.90
C GLU A 40 -6.72 8.11 -17.23
N ALA A 41 -7.26 7.14 -17.98
CA ALA A 41 -8.68 7.10 -18.30
C ALA A 41 -9.56 6.95 -17.05
N VAL A 42 -9.16 6.08 -16.11
CA VAL A 42 -9.87 5.90 -14.83
C VAL A 42 -9.79 7.16 -13.98
N LEU A 43 -8.61 7.76 -13.86
CA LEU A 43 -8.41 9.01 -13.10
C LEU A 43 -9.27 10.15 -13.65
N ARG A 44 -9.33 10.29 -14.98
CA ARG A 44 -10.19 11.26 -15.67
C ARG A 44 -11.67 11.00 -15.37
N GLY A 45 -12.11 9.75 -15.41
CA GLY A 45 -13.48 9.37 -15.06
C GLY A 45 -13.82 9.69 -13.60
N ALA A 46 -12.86 9.53 -12.69
CA ALA A 46 -12.97 9.89 -11.28
C ALA A 46 -12.85 11.40 -11.02
N LYS A 47 -12.61 12.22 -12.06
CA LYS A 47 -12.34 13.67 -11.96
C LYS A 47 -11.13 14.01 -11.07
N ALA A 48 -10.20 13.08 -10.92
CA ALA A 48 -8.94 13.31 -10.23
C ALA A 48 -7.98 14.11 -11.11
N GLN A 49 -7.07 14.86 -10.48
CA GLN A 49 -6.09 15.70 -11.15
C GLN A 49 -4.69 15.14 -10.99
N ILE A 50 -3.97 15.00 -12.09
CA ILE A 50 -2.54 14.68 -12.07
C ILE A 50 -1.79 15.99 -11.88
N VAL A 51 -1.23 16.21 -10.68
CA VAL A 51 -0.58 17.46 -10.29
C VAL A 51 0.93 17.44 -10.56
N SER A 52 1.55 16.26 -10.65
CA SER A 52 2.96 16.10 -11.03
C SER A 52 3.17 14.80 -11.81
N ARG A 53 4.18 14.81 -12.69
CA ARG A 53 4.71 13.62 -13.38
C ARG A 53 6.24 13.68 -13.35
N GLU A 54 6.85 12.69 -12.72
CA GLU A 54 8.29 12.64 -12.50
C GLU A 54 8.86 11.34 -13.07
N LYS A 55 10.01 11.42 -13.75
CA LYS A 55 10.74 10.23 -14.22
C LYS A 55 12.01 10.07 -13.40
N LYS A 56 12.16 8.93 -12.73
CA LYS A 56 13.31 8.62 -11.88
C LYS A 56 13.68 7.15 -12.02
N GLU A 57 14.95 6.86 -12.30
CA GLU A 57 15.51 5.49 -12.25
C GLU A 57 14.73 4.44 -13.06
N GLY A 58 14.29 4.80 -14.27
CA GLY A 58 13.50 3.90 -15.13
C GLY A 58 12.05 3.69 -14.68
N ARG A 59 11.58 4.49 -13.73
CA ARG A 59 10.19 4.57 -13.28
C ARG A 59 9.59 5.92 -13.63
N GLU A 60 8.28 5.96 -13.77
CA GLU A 60 7.50 7.19 -13.86
C GLU A 60 6.54 7.24 -12.68
N VAL A 61 6.50 8.36 -11.96
CA VAL A 61 5.64 8.55 -10.80
C VAL A 61 4.69 9.70 -11.09
N TRP A 62 3.39 9.45 -10.95
CA TRP A 62 2.35 10.46 -11.08
C TRP A 62 1.79 10.79 -9.70
N THR A 63 1.85 12.05 -9.31
CA THR A 63 1.16 12.54 -8.11
C THR A 63 -0.23 12.98 -8.50
N VAL A 64 -1.22 12.42 -7.83
CA VAL A 64 -2.64 12.61 -8.13
C VAL A 64 -3.39 13.09 -6.91
N GLU A 65 -4.21 14.12 -7.08
CA GLU A 65 -5.10 14.65 -6.05
C GLU A 65 -6.57 14.58 -6.51
N GLY A 66 -7.51 14.69 -5.58
CA GLY A 66 -8.95 14.72 -5.88
C GLY A 66 -9.64 13.36 -6.00
N LEU A 67 -8.93 12.25 -5.72
CA LEU A 67 -9.59 10.95 -5.52
C LEU A 67 -10.43 10.98 -4.24
N VAL A 68 -11.71 10.61 -4.35
CA VAL A 68 -12.65 10.67 -3.24
C VAL A 68 -12.41 9.49 -2.29
N HIS A 69 -11.69 9.75 -1.20
CA HIS A 69 -11.51 8.81 -0.10
C HIS A 69 -11.25 9.60 1.20
N PRO A 70 -11.87 9.24 2.35
CA PRO A 70 -11.71 9.99 3.59
C PRO A 70 -10.25 10.19 3.99
N GLY A 71 -9.87 11.45 4.22
CA GLY A 71 -8.53 11.89 4.63
C GLY A 71 -7.41 11.68 3.62
N LEU A 72 -7.71 11.18 2.42
CA LEU A 72 -6.72 10.99 1.37
C LEU A 72 -6.29 12.36 0.85
N LYS A 73 -5.03 12.71 1.06
CA LYS A 73 -4.46 13.96 0.56
C LYS A 73 -4.06 13.82 -0.90
N ARG A 74 -3.33 12.74 -1.21
CA ARG A 74 -2.85 12.43 -2.56
C ARG A 74 -2.56 10.95 -2.73
N THR A 75 -2.47 10.53 -3.99
CA THR A 75 -2.06 9.19 -4.39
C THR A 75 -0.91 9.28 -5.37
N LEU A 76 0.14 8.48 -5.16
CA LEU A 76 1.25 8.38 -6.10
C LEU A 76 1.13 7.07 -6.86
N PHE A 77 1.02 7.16 -8.19
CA PHE A 77 1.04 6.00 -9.07
C PHE A 77 2.44 5.84 -9.64
N THR A 78 3.07 4.70 -9.36
CA THR A 78 4.39 4.36 -9.90
C THR A 78 4.25 3.38 -11.05
N PHE A 79 4.86 3.71 -12.17
CA PHE A 79 4.93 2.90 -13.38
C PHE A 79 6.34 2.41 -13.63
N LYS A 80 6.47 1.17 -14.08
CA LYS A 80 7.73 0.55 -14.52
C LYS A 80 7.48 -0.06 -15.89
N GLY A 81 8.29 0.30 -16.90
CA GLY A 81 8.08 -0.17 -18.28
C GLY A 81 6.70 0.19 -18.85
N GLY A 82 6.15 1.36 -18.48
CA GLY A 82 4.85 1.84 -18.95
C GLY A 82 3.62 1.21 -18.29
N SER A 83 3.82 0.36 -17.28
CA SER A 83 2.76 -0.41 -16.63
C SER A 83 2.73 -0.15 -15.13
N LEU A 84 1.53 -0.18 -14.53
CA LEU A 84 1.31 0.11 -13.12
C LEU A 84 2.04 -0.90 -12.24
N PHE A 85 2.89 -0.39 -11.35
CA PHE A 85 3.80 -1.17 -10.52
C PHE A 85 3.63 -0.85 -9.03
N GLY A 86 3.22 0.36 -8.67
CA GLY A 86 2.97 0.74 -7.29
C GLY A 86 1.89 1.79 -7.15
N VAL A 87 1.19 1.78 -6.02
CA VAL A 87 0.20 2.79 -5.63
C VAL A 87 0.40 3.14 -4.17
N GLU A 88 0.73 4.39 -3.90
CA GLU A 88 0.91 4.91 -2.54
C GLU A 88 -0.22 5.86 -2.20
N LEU A 89 -0.88 5.64 -1.06
CA LEU A 89 -1.95 6.49 -0.51
C LEU A 89 -1.38 7.29 0.65
N GLN A 90 -1.44 8.62 0.56
CA GLN A 90 -0.98 9.52 1.61
C GLN A 90 -2.17 10.18 2.29
N TYR A 91 -2.30 9.98 3.60
CA TYR A 91 -3.39 10.48 4.41
C TYR A 91 -2.92 11.56 5.37
N GLU A 92 -3.63 12.68 5.37
CA GLU A 92 -3.36 13.81 6.26
C GLU A 92 -4.67 14.34 6.86
N TYR A 93 -4.58 14.68 8.14
CA TYR A 93 -5.65 15.23 8.96
C TYR A 93 -5.05 16.36 9.81
N PRO A 94 -5.09 17.62 9.34
CA PRO A 94 -4.44 18.75 10.00
C PRO A 94 -4.92 18.97 11.44
N ASP A 95 -6.21 18.77 11.68
CA ASP A 95 -6.85 19.05 12.98
C ASP A 95 -6.77 17.88 13.97
N TRP A 96 -6.05 16.81 13.63
CA TRP A 96 -5.97 15.61 14.47
C TRP A 96 -4.78 15.65 15.42
N THR A 97 -5.04 15.19 16.65
CA THR A 97 -4.00 14.96 17.65
C THR A 97 -3.18 13.72 17.32
N ILE A 98 -2.00 13.60 17.93
CA ILE A 98 -1.12 12.43 17.75
C ILE A 98 -1.80 11.13 18.19
N GLU A 99 -2.61 11.16 19.26
CA GLU A 99 -3.36 10.00 19.76
C GLU A 99 -4.33 9.48 18.70
N ARG A 100 -4.99 10.40 17.98
CA ARG A 100 -5.94 10.04 16.92
C ARG A 100 -5.24 9.44 15.70
N TYR A 101 -4.06 9.94 15.34
CA TYR A 101 -3.20 9.31 14.33
C TYR A 101 -2.76 7.92 14.76
N ASN A 102 -2.32 7.75 16.02
CA ASN A 102 -1.91 6.45 16.55
C ASN A 102 -3.06 5.45 16.55
N GLN A 103 -4.26 5.87 16.92
CA GLN A 103 -5.47 5.05 16.82
C GLN A 103 -5.72 4.63 15.37
N ARG A 104 -5.71 5.59 14.44
CA ARG A 104 -5.96 5.31 13.02
C ARG A 104 -4.92 4.36 12.42
N MET A 105 -3.66 4.54 12.78
CA MET A 105 -2.57 3.64 12.41
C MET A 105 -2.81 2.22 12.95
N GLY A 106 -3.24 2.10 14.21
CA GLY A 106 -3.60 0.83 14.83
C GLY A 106 -4.79 0.14 14.14
N GLU A 107 -5.82 0.90 13.76
CA GLU A 107 -6.98 0.38 13.02
C GLU A 107 -6.57 -0.17 11.65
N ILE A 108 -5.79 0.59 10.88
CA ILE A 108 -5.34 0.19 9.54
C ILE A 108 -4.44 -1.04 9.65
N ARG A 109 -3.50 -1.05 10.60
CA ARG A 109 -2.65 -2.21 10.87
C ARG A 109 -3.49 -3.44 11.20
N LYS A 110 -4.44 -3.31 12.13
CA LYS A 110 -5.30 -4.43 12.55
C LYS A 110 -6.08 -5.00 11.36
N TYR A 111 -6.63 -4.14 10.51
CA TYR A 111 -7.31 -4.56 9.29
C TYR A 111 -6.42 -5.41 8.37
N PHE A 112 -5.16 -5.01 8.17
CA PHE A 112 -4.23 -5.79 7.36
C PHE A 112 -3.74 -7.05 8.07
N ASP A 113 -3.52 -6.99 9.38
CA ASP A 113 -3.16 -8.15 10.20
C ASP A 113 -4.23 -9.26 10.11
N GLU A 114 -5.51 -8.89 10.16
CA GLU A 114 -6.64 -9.82 10.02
C GLU A 114 -6.72 -10.46 8.63
N LYS A 115 -6.33 -9.72 7.58
CA LYS A 115 -6.48 -10.17 6.19
C LYS A 115 -5.25 -10.94 5.67
N TYR A 116 -4.06 -10.55 6.08
CA TYR A 116 -2.79 -11.00 5.50
C TYR A 116 -1.84 -11.62 6.53
N GLY A 117 -2.27 -11.76 7.77
CA GLY A 117 -1.42 -12.19 8.89
C GLY A 117 -0.62 -11.02 9.47
N ILE A 118 0.07 -11.28 10.58
CA ILE A 118 0.74 -10.23 11.35
C ILE A 118 1.87 -9.58 10.53
N GLY A 119 1.79 -8.27 10.35
CA GLY A 119 2.78 -7.47 9.64
C GLY A 119 4.11 -7.42 10.38
N LYS A 120 5.20 -7.47 9.61
CA LYS A 120 6.56 -7.29 10.13
C LYS A 120 6.79 -5.82 10.45
N LEU A 121 7.22 -5.51 11.67
CA LEU A 121 7.74 -4.19 12.00
C LEU A 121 9.07 -3.98 11.26
N VAL A 122 9.12 -2.99 10.37
CA VAL A 122 10.31 -2.70 9.53
C VAL A 122 10.97 -1.38 9.87
N SER A 123 10.25 -0.48 10.53
CA SER A 123 10.82 0.77 11.03
C SER A 123 10.19 1.15 12.36
N ARG A 124 11.03 1.61 13.28
CA ARG A 124 10.62 2.27 14.51
C ARG A 124 11.75 3.18 14.97
N SER A 125 11.62 4.47 14.69
CA SER A 125 12.56 5.48 15.18
C SER A 125 11.79 6.62 15.85
N HIS A 126 12.42 7.17 16.86
CA HIS A 126 12.02 8.41 17.52
C HIS A 126 13.31 9.19 17.73
N ASP A 127 13.44 10.32 17.04
CA ASP A 127 14.63 11.16 17.04
C ASP A 127 14.28 12.52 17.64
N THR A 128 15.07 12.93 18.62
CA THR A 128 14.97 14.20 19.36
C THR A 128 16.31 14.94 19.38
N ASP A 129 17.31 14.48 18.63
CA ASP A 129 18.69 14.98 18.69
C ASP A 129 18.87 16.27 17.88
N THR A 130 17.80 16.74 17.23
CA THR A 130 17.72 18.00 16.50
C THR A 130 16.56 18.85 17.04
N ASP A 131 16.46 20.10 16.60
CA ASP A 131 15.31 20.96 16.90
C ASP A 131 13.99 20.43 16.28
N VAL A 132 14.04 19.33 15.52
CA VAL A 132 12.90 18.66 14.94
C VAL A 132 12.72 17.29 15.61
N ILE A 133 11.60 17.12 16.31
CA ILE A 133 11.19 15.83 16.84
C ILE A 133 10.59 15.01 15.70
N GLN A 134 11.19 13.86 15.39
CA GLN A 134 10.74 12.98 14.33
C GLN A 134 10.33 11.62 14.87
N THR A 135 9.25 11.06 14.32
CA THR A 135 8.82 9.70 14.61
C THR A 135 8.49 9.00 13.31
N LEU A 136 9.02 7.79 13.13
CA LEU A 136 8.70 6.92 12.01
C LEU A 136 8.36 5.54 12.55
N VAL A 137 7.21 5.02 12.15
CA VAL A 137 6.78 3.65 12.47
C VAL A 137 6.29 3.00 11.18
N GLY A 138 6.84 1.83 10.84
CA GLY A 138 6.58 1.14 9.58
C GLY A 138 6.29 -0.34 9.77
N TYR A 139 5.25 -0.84 9.10
CA TYR A 139 4.91 -2.25 9.01
C TYR A 139 4.87 -2.71 7.57
N GLN A 140 5.19 -3.98 7.34
CA GLN A 140 5.22 -4.58 6.01
C GLN A 140 4.53 -5.95 6.02
N TRP A 141 3.76 -6.23 4.96
CA TRP A 141 3.19 -7.53 4.65
C TRP A 141 3.66 -7.98 3.27
N MET A 142 4.00 -9.27 3.16
CA MET A 142 4.31 -9.92 1.90
C MET A 142 3.13 -10.82 1.53
N VAL A 143 2.52 -10.58 0.37
CA VAL A 143 1.34 -11.31 -0.09
C VAL A 143 1.61 -11.82 -1.50
N GLY A 144 2.03 -13.09 -1.62
CA GLY A 144 2.46 -13.64 -2.91
C GLY A 144 3.62 -12.85 -3.52
N ALA A 145 3.41 -12.32 -4.73
CA ALA A 145 4.37 -11.48 -5.47
C ALA A 145 4.15 -9.97 -5.25
N THR A 146 3.46 -9.61 -4.18
CA THR A 146 3.14 -8.21 -3.86
C THR A 146 3.51 -7.88 -2.43
N MET A 147 3.75 -6.60 -2.17
CA MET A 147 4.11 -6.05 -0.88
C MET A 147 3.16 -4.92 -0.52
N LEU A 148 2.77 -4.90 0.76
CA LEU A 148 2.06 -3.81 1.39
C LEU A 148 2.95 -3.19 2.46
N GLU A 149 3.09 -1.88 2.46
CA GLU A 149 3.74 -1.15 3.54
C GLU A 149 2.78 -0.13 4.16
N LEU A 150 2.82 -0.01 5.48
CA LEU A 150 2.07 0.98 6.24
C LEU A 150 3.05 1.78 7.07
N PHE A 151 3.12 3.08 6.82
CA PHE A 151 3.98 4.00 7.55
C PHE A 151 3.17 5.08 8.26
N TYR A 152 3.57 5.40 9.48
CA TYR A 152 3.25 6.65 10.15
C TYR A 152 4.53 7.46 10.25
N PHE A 153 4.47 8.71 9.78
CA PHE A 153 5.54 9.67 9.94
C PHE A 153 5.01 10.93 10.60
N SER A 154 5.78 11.46 11.55
CA SER A 154 5.57 12.80 12.08
C SER A 154 6.87 13.55 12.24
N ALA A 155 6.83 14.84 11.93
CA ALA A 155 7.88 15.80 12.23
C ALA A 155 7.26 17.00 12.95
N GLN A 156 7.89 17.44 14.03
CA GLN A 156 7.47 18.60 14.79
C GLN A 156 8.65 19.52 15.08
N HIS A 157 8.49 20.80 14.80
CA HIS A 157 9.42 21.87 15.14
C HIS A 157 8.60 23.03 15.70
N ASP A 158 8.77 23.33 16.99
CA ASP A 158 7.92 24.28 17.72
C ASP A 158 6.41 23.99 17.53
N ALA A 159 5.69 24.94 16.93
CA ALA A 159 4.27 24.85 16.59
C ALA A 159 4.01 24.24 15.20
N LEU A 160 5.05 24.06 14.39
CA LEU A 160 4.93 23.44 13.07
C LEU A 160 4.89 21.93 13.24
N VAL A 161 3.79 21.34 12.76
CA VAL A 161 3.53 19.92 12.91
C VAL A 161 3.14 19.35 11.57
N PHE A 162 3.85 18.31 11.16
CA PHE A 162 3.53 17.51 9.99
C PHE A 162 3.30 16.06 10.43
N ARG A 163 2.20 15.46 9.98
CA ARG A 163 1.85 14.06 10.26
C ARG A 163 1.23 13.45 9.02
N THR A 164 1.65 12.24 8.67
CA THR A 164 1.08 11.50 7.56
C THR A 164 1.00 10.02 7.87
N ILE A 165 -0.03 9.37 7.34
CA ILE A 165 -0.11 7.92 7.26
C ILE A 165 -0.01 7.55 5.78
N THR A 166 0.93 6.67 5.46
CA THR A 166 1.14 6.18 4.10
C THR A 166 0.79 4.71 4.02
N VAL A 167 0.00 4.33 3.01
CA VAL A 167 -0.27 2.94 2.66
C VAL A 167 0.24 2.70 1.24
N ASP A 168 1.27 1.87 1.09
CA ASP A 168 1.97 1.65 -0.16
C ASP A 168 1.79 0.21 -0.63
N TYR A 169 1.27 0.06 -1.86
CA TYR A 169 1.02 -1.21 -2.52
C TYR A 169 2.04 -1.35 -3.65
N LYS A 170 2.81 -2.44 -3.68
CA LYS A 170 3.85 -2.67 -4.70
C LYS A 170 3.77 -4.08 -5.28
N ALA A 171 3.86 -4.19 -6.60
CA ALA A 171 4.28 -5.42 -7.25
C ALA A 171 5.80 -5.64 -7.06
N LEU A 172 6.26 -6.90 -7.07
CA LEU A 172 7.67 -7.26 -6.92
C LEU A 172 8.32 -7.66 -8.26
#